data_AF-A0A554J7C5-F1
#
_entry.id   AF-A0A554J7C5-F1
#
_cell.length_a   1.000
_cell.length_b   1.000
_cell.length_c   1.000
_cell.angle_alpha   90.00
_cell.angle_beta   90.00
_cell.angle_gamma   90.00
#
_symmetry.space_group_name_H-M   'P 1'
#
loop_
_entity.id
_entity.type
_entity.pdbx_description
1 polymer ?
#
loop_
_entity_poly.entity_id
_entity_poly.type
_entity_poly.pdbx_seq_one_letter_code
_entity_poly.pdbx_strand_id
1 'polypeptide(L)'
;MRTRAKKFSFRSVTFAPAARTITFRYAVTLADGTERIFREQLLLPRSIDVKQIPPELLKRILQELHHVIGISYYKLFFPRVMTLPRALSSIQATFWNTVYRRGLGEFFYRNRLDPRHCARFPVDRSVPSPVSMRLPRRDRSLVGVGGGKESVVVVELLKAAGKDVTAFVVENDRAQPIIDDFV
;
A
#
# COMPACT_ATOMS: atom_id res chain seq x y z
N MET A 1 7.30 -6.01 -32.48
CA MET A 1 8.28 -5.39 -31.56
C MET A 1 7.48 -4.79 -30.39
N ARG A 2 7.52 -5.37 -29.17
CA ARG A 2 6.76 -4.80 -28.03
C ARG A 2 7.40 -3.46 -27.65
N THR A 3 6.68 -2.35 -27.83
CA THR A 3 7.17 -1.02 -27.48
C THR A 3 7.59 -0.99 -26.01
N ARG A 4 8.85 -0.61 -25.75
CA ARG A 4 9.42 -0.56 -24.40
C ARG A 4 8.73 0.52 -23.56
N ALA A 5 8.42 0.24 -22.31
CA ALA A 5 7.86 1.23 -21.39
C ALA A 5 8.92 2.25 -20.97
N LYS A 6 8.57 3.54 -21.05
CA LYS A 6 9.45 4.66 -20.75
C LYS A 6 9.28 5.13 -19.30
N LYS A 7 8.04 5.26 -18.85
CA LYS A 7 7.71 5.93 -17.58
C LYS A 7 6.48 5.31 -16.91
N PHE A 8 6.53 5.14 -15.59
CA PHE A 8 5.37 4.88 -14.74
C PHE A 8 4.96 6.15 -14.01
N SER A 9 3.68 6.47 -13.98
CA SER A 9 3.14 7.66 -13.33
C SER A 9 2.07 7.30 -12.32
N PHE A 10 2.28 7.67 -11.06
CA PHE A 10 1.18 7.80 -10.11
C PHE A 10 0.38 9.06 -10.49
N ARG A 11 -0.92 8.91 -10.76
CA ARG A 11 -1.75 10.02 -11.27
C ARG A 11 -2.56 10.68 -10.17
N SER A 12 -3.49 9.94 -9.57
CA SER A 12 -4.36 10.50 -8.54
C SER A 12 -4.93 9.42 -7.63
N VAL A 13 -5.33 9.86 -6.45
CA VAL A 13 -6.16 9.10 -5.52
C VAL A 13 -7.39 9.95 -5.20
N THR A 14 -8.57 9.35 -5.26
CA THR A 14 -9.84 10.01 -4.92
C THR A 14 -10.63 9.12 -3.97
N PHE A 15 -11.09 9.69 -2.86
CA PHE A 15 -11.93 8.98 -1.90
C PHE A 15 -13.34 9.58 -1.91
N ALA A 16 -14.35 8.75 -2.13
CA ALA A 16 -15.77 9.09 -2.05
C ALA A 16 -16.38 8.41 -0.81
N PRO A 17 -16.46 9.10 0.35
CA PRO A 17 -16.88 8.49 1.61
C PRO A 17 -18.30 7.91 1.58
N ALA A 18 -19.25 8.64 0.98
CA ALA A 18 -20.64 8.18 0.85
C ALA A 18 -20.74 6.89 0.02
N ALA A 19 -19.95 6.78 -1.05
CA ALA A 19 -19.87 5.58 -1.89
C ALA A 19 -18.91 4.53 -1.34
N ARG A 20 -18.27 4.76 -0.18
CA ARG A 20 -17.25 3.89 0.44
C ARG A 20 -16.10 3.49 -0.50
N THR A 21 -15.86 4.28 -1.54
CA THR A 21 -14.98 3.88 -2.63
C THR A 21 -13.74 4.76 -2.68
N ILE A 22 -12.57 4.13 -2.69
CA ILE A 22 -11.28 4.77 -2.97
C ILE A 22 -10.86 4.35 -4.38
N THR A 23 -10.51 5.32 -5.22
CA THR A 23 -10.05 5.05 -6.59
C THR A 23 -8.63 5.57 -6.75
N PHE A 24 -7.74 4.70 -7.24
CA PHE A 24 -6.35 5.01 -7.53
C PHE A 24 -6.13 4.97 -9.04
N ARG A 25 -5.41 5.94 -9.58
CA ARG A 25 -5.09 6.01 -11.02
C ARG A 25 -3.59 5.98 -11.25
N TYR A 26 -3.21 5.25 -12.28
CA TYR A 26 -1.82 5.09 -12.73
C TYR A 26 -1.75 5.20 -14.25
N ALA A 27 -0.56 5.48 -14.77
CA ALA A 27 -0.30 5.42 -16.20
C ALA A 27 1.09 4.87 -16.52
N VAL A 28 1.21 4.20 -17.66
CA VAL A 28 2.48 3.83 -18.27
C VAL A 28 2.58 4.52 -19.63
N THR A 29 3.61 5.33 -19.82
CA THR A 29 3.93 5.92 -21.13
C THR A 29 4.92 4.99 -21.86
N LEU A 30 4.57 4.58 -23.08
CA LEU A 30 5.41 3.75 -23.95
C LEU A 30 6.37 4.62 -24.78
N ALA A 31 7.36 3.98 -25.42
CA ALA A 31 8.37 4.69 -26.21
C ALA A 31 7.79 5.43 -27.42
N ASP A 32 6.68 4.97 -27.99
CA ASP A 32 5.94 5.62 -29.08
C ASP A 32 5.04 6.78 -28.61
N GLY A 33 5.05 7.10 -27.30
CA GLY A 33 4.23 8.15 -26.70
C GLY A 33 2.84 7.70 -26.25
N THR A 34 2.40 6.48 -26.61
CA THR A 34 1.12 5.93 -26.17
C THR A 34 1.07 5.80 -24.65
N GLU A 35 -0.06 6.18 -24.03
CA GLU A 35 -0.30 5.92 -22.62
C GLU A 35 -1.27 4.75 -22.39
N ARG A 36 -0.94 3.91 -21.42
CA ARG A 36 -1.84 2.92 -20.83
C ARG A 36 -2.25 3.39 -19.45
N ILE A 37 -3.56 3.52 -19.22
CA ILE A 37 -4.12 4.03 -17.97
C ILE A 37 -4.68 2.85 -17.18
N PHE A 38 -4.43 2.85 -15.87
CA PHE A 38 -4.97 1.86 -14.94
C PHE A 38 -5.79 2.55 -13.85
N ARG A 39 -6.84 1.86 -13.41
CA ARG A 39 -7.73 2.30 -12.34
C ARG A 39 -7.91 1.14 -11.37
N GLU A 40 -7.48 1.33 -10.13
CA GLU A 40 -7.80 0.42 -9.02
C GLU A 40 -8.93 1.00 -8.18
N GLN A 41 -9.83 0.14 -7.70
CA GLN A 41 -10.91 0.56 -6.81
C GLN A 41 -10.94 -0.32 -5.56
N LEU A 42 -10.83 0.33 -4.40
CA LEU A 42 -11.08 -0.30 -3.12
C LEU A 42 -12.46 0.11 -2.61
N LEU A 43 -13.30 -0.88 -2.35
CA LEU A 43 -14.56 -0.71 -1.64
C LEU A 43 -14.32 -1.00 -0.15
N LEU A 44 -14.60 -0.01 0.70
CA LEU A 44 -14.52 -0.18 2.13
C LEU A 44 -15.73 -0.97 2.64
N PRO A 45 -15.53 -1.94 3.55
CA PRO A 45 -16.63 -2.79 4.04
C PRO A 45 -17.67 -1.98 4.82
N ARG A 46 -17.25 -0.87 5.44
CA ARG A 46 -18.11 0.01 6.23
C ARG A 46 -17.82 1.47 5.89
N SER A 47 -18.83 2.31 6.08
CA SER A 47 -18.65 3.77 5.99
C SER A 47 -17.76 4.26 7.13
N ILE A 48 -16.92 5.24 6.82
CA ILE A 48 -16.01 5.87 7.79
C ILE A 48 -16.49 7.29 8.01
N ASP A 49 -16.58 7.70 9.27
CA ASP A 49 -16.78 9.10 9.62
C ASP A 49 -15.48 9.89 9.45
N VAL A 50 -15.29 10.43 8.25
CA VAL A 50 -14.10 11.21 7.90
C VAL A 50 -13.94 12.48 8.74
N LYS A 51 -15.00 12.97 9.41
CA LYS A 51 -14.92 14.15 10.27
C LYS A 51 -14.10 13.89 11.53
N GLN A 52 -14.01 12.64 11.96
CA GLN A 52 -13.21 12.22 13.13
C GLN A 52 -11.75 11.95 12.79
N ILE A 53 -11.36 12.02 11.51
CA ILE A 53 -10.01 11.72 11.06
C ILE A 53 -9.32 13.03 10.69
N PRO A 54 -8.12 13.33 11.25
CA PRO A 54 -7.34 14.47 10.81
C PRO A 54 -7.11 14.42 9.28
N PRO A 55 -7.45 15.47 8.52
CA PRO A 55 -7.39 15.43 7.06
C PRO A 55 -6.01 15.07 6.51
N GLU A 56 -4.95 15.55 7.15
CA GLU A 56 -3.57 15.22 6.78
C GLU A 56 -3.20 13.76 7.03
N LEU A 57 -3.78 13.11 8.05
CA LEU A 57 -3.58 11.67 8.27
C LEU A 57 -4.24 10.87 7.15
N LEU A 58 -5.51 11.17 6.84
CA LEU A 58 -6.24 10.49 5.78
C LEU A 58 -5.51 10.63 4.45
N LYS A 59 -5.06 11.85 4.12
CA LYS A 59 -4.27 12.12 2.92
C LYS A 59 -2.98 11.31 2.88
N ARG A 60 -2.24 11.20 3.99
CA ARG A 60 -1.03 10.38 4.07
C ARG A 60 -1.33 8.90 3.87
N ILE A 61 -2.33 8.35 4.57
CA ILE A 61 -2.73 6.95 4.40
C ILE A 61 -3.08 6.65 2.94
N LEU A 62 -3.88 7.51 2.31
CA LEU A 62 -4.27 7.35 0.91
C LEU A 62 -3.07 7.45 -0.05
N GLN A 63 -2.10 8.32 0.23
CA GLN A 63 -0.85 8.40 -0.53
C GLN A 63 -0.01 7.13 -0.40
N GLU A 64 0.18 6.61 0.81
CA GLU A 64 0.96 5.39 1.01
C GLU A 64 0.26 4.16 0.41
N LEU A 65 -1.08 4.10 0.48
CA LEU A 65 -1.88 3.10 -0.24
C LEU A 65 -1.69 3.21 -1.76
N HIS A 66 -1.65 4.43 -2.31
CA HIS A 66 -1.43 4.65 -3.74
C HIS A 66 -0.10 4.03 -4.18
N HIS A 67 0.97 4.19 -3.38
CA HIS A 67 2.30 3.64 -3.64
C HIS A 67 2.36 2.11 -3.57
N VAL A 68 1.78 1.48 -2.54
CA VAL A 68 1.83 0.01 -2.40
C VAL A 68 1.00 -0.69 -3.47
N ILE A 69 -0.21 -0.21 -3.75
CA ILE A 69 -1.08 -0.77 -4.80
C ILE A 69 -0.46 -0.59 -6.18
N GLY A 70 0.25 0.53 -6.38
CA GLY A 70 0.95 0.83 -7.64
C GLY A 70 1.98 -0.22 -8.04
N ILE A 71 2.47 -1.04 -7.09
CA ILE A 71 3.41 -2.14 -7.37
C ILE A 71 2.84 -3.08 -8.43
N SER A 72 1.57 -3.44 -8.32
CA SER A 72 0.92 -4.38 -9.27
C SER A 72 1.02 -3.87 -10.70
N TYR A 73 0.72 -2.59 -10.91
CA TYR A 73 0.74 -1.96 -12.24
C TYR A 73 2.15 -1.61 -12.72
N TYR A 74 3.06 -1.25 -11.81
CA TYR A 74 4.46 -1.02 -12.12
C TYR A 74 5.13 -2.28 -12.70
N LYS A 75 4.88 -3.44 -12.07
CA LYS A 75 5.45 -4.74 -12.48
C LYS A 75 5.05 -5.17 -13.88
N LEU A 76 3.89 -4.74 -14.38
CA LEU A 76 3.40 -5.10 -15.73
C LEU A 76 4.36 -4.65 -16.85
N PHE A 77 5.09 -3.56 -16.63
CA PHE A 77 5.92 -2.95 -17.67
C PHE A 77 7.37 -2.65 -17.23
N PHE A 78 7.64 -2.62 -15.93
CA PHE A 78 8.95 -2.35 -15.33
C PHE A 78 9.72 -1.16 -15.98
N PRO A 79 9.10 0.04 -16.09
CA PRO A 79 9.83 1.20 -16.60
C PRO A 79 10.89 1.66 -15.60
N ARG A 80 11.92 2.32 -16.12
CA ARG A 80 13.06 2.82 -15.34
C ARG A 80 12.83 4.21 -14.74
N VAL A 81 11.81 4.92 -15.22
CA VAL A 81 11.45 6.26 -14.76
C VAL A 81 10.10 6.22 -14.07
N MET A 82 10.00 6.92 -12.95
CA MET A 82 8.81 7.01 -12.13
C MET A 82 8.50 8.46 -11.78
N THR A 83 7.23 8.84 -11.87
CA THR A 83 6.75 10.19 -11.53
C THR A 83 5.56 10.13 -10.60
N LEU A 84 5.50 11.10 -9.68
CA LEU A 84 4.44 11.25 -8.70
C LEU A 84 3.84 12.65 -8.80
N PRO A 85 2.58 12.86 -8.37
CA PRO A 85 1.97 14.20 -8.34
C PRO A 85 2.70 15.17 -7.39
N ARG A 86 3.36 14.62 -6.36
CA ARG A 86 4.22 15.36 -5.44
C ARG A 86 5.43 14.51 -5.08
N ALA A 87 6.61 15.14 -5.05
CA ALA A 87 7.82 14.48 -4.60
C ALA A 87 7.73 14.11 -3.11
N LEU A 88 8.48 13.08 -2.74
CA LEU A 88 8.53 12.55 -1.37
C LEU A 88 9.65 13.23 -0.57
N SER A 89 9.49 13.25 0.76
CA SER A 89 10.62 13.55 1.65
C SER A 89 11.72 12.50 1.50
N SER A 90 12.95 12.82 1.94
CA SER A 90 14.09 11.90 1.89
C SER A 90 13.82 10.56 2.57
N ILE A 91 13.14 10.57 3.72
CA ILE A 91 12.82 9.35 4.48
C ILE A 91 11.78 8.51 3.74
N GLN A 92 10.71 9.12 3.23
CA GLN A 92 9.69 8.42 2.46
C GLN A 92 10.26 7.82 1.16
N ALA A 93 11.06 8.58 0.41
CA ALA A 93 11.71 8.08 -0.79
C ALA A 93 12.64 6.90 -0.47
N THR A 94 13.40 6.97 0.62
CA THR A 94 14.27 5.87 1.06
C THR A 94 13.47 4.61 1.40
N PHE A 95 12.36 4.76 2.13
CA PHE A 95 11.46 3.65 2.45
C PHE A 95 10.93 2.98 1.18
N TRP A 96 10.31 3.74 0.27
CA TRP A 96 9.71 3.16 -0.93
C TRP A 96 10.72 2.61 -1.93
N ASN A 97 11.89 3.25 -2.08
CA ASN A 97 12.98 2.69 -2.85
C ASN A 97 13.45 1.36 -2.27
N THR A 98 13.46 1.21 -0.95
CA THR A 98 13.79 -0.06 -0.28
C THR A 98 12.72 -1.11 -0.54
N VAL A 99 11.44 -0.76 -0.37
CA VAL A 99 10.31 -1.67 -0.66
C VAL A 99 10.34 -2.16 -2.12
N TYR A 100 10.48 -1.25 -3.09
CA TYR A 100 10.45 -1.62 -4.51
C TYR A 100 11.72 -2.38 -4.93
N ARG A 101 12.90 -2.00 -4.44
CA ARG A 101 14.15 -2.63 -4.86
C ARG A 101 14.45 -3.94 -4.12
N ARG A 102 14.13 -4.03 -2.83
CA ARG A 102 14.43 -5.21 -2.00
C ARG A 102 13.20 -6.11 -1.82
N GLY A 103 12.01 -5.54 -1.69
CA GLY A 103 10.76 -6.30 -1.51
C GLY A 103 10.29 -7.03 -2.77
N LEU A 104 10.75 -6.61 -3.97
CA LEU A 104 10.39 -7.26 -5.23
C LEU A 104 11.42 -8.30 -5.71
N GLY A 105 12.19 -8.89 -4.80
CA GLY A 105 13.26 -9.85 -5.11
C GLY A 105 12.80 -11.04 -5.96
N GLU A 106 11.70 -11.69 -5.59
CA GLU A 106 11.13 -12.81 -6.37
C GLU A 106 10.69 -12.36 -7.77
N PHE A 107 10.07 -11.18 -7.88
CA PHE A 107 9.68 -10.60 -9.17
C PHE A 107 10.90 -10.40 -10.07
N PHE A 108 11.99 -9.85 -9.56
CA PHE A 108 13.23 -9.69 -10.33
C PHE A 108 13.81 -11.04 -10.74
N TYR A 109 13.89 -11.99 -9.81
CA TYR A 109 14.45 -13.31 -10.06
C TYR A 109 13.65 -14.08 -11.12
N ARG A 110 12.33 -14.24 -10.92
CA ARG A 110 11.46 -15.01 -11.84
C ARG A 110 11.42 -14.43 -13.25
N ASN A 111 11.50 -13.09 -13.37
CA ASN A 111 11.44 -12.40 -14.66
C ASN A 111 12.83 -12.10 -15.26
N ARG A 112 13.92 -12.56 -14.64
CA ARG A 112 15.32 -12.30 -15.07
C ARG A 112 15.61 -10.81 -15.27
N LEU A 113 15.05 -9.98 -14.40
CA LEU A 113 15.23 -8.53 -14.41
C LEU A 113 16.35 -8.12 -13.46
N ASP A 114 17.13 -7.12 -13.87
CA ASP A 114 18.17 -6.55 -13.02
C ASP A 114 17.58 -5.50 -12.06
N PRO A 115 17.65 -5.70 -10.72
CA PRO A 115 17.13 -4.75 -9.73
C PRO A 115 17.77 -3.35 -9.80
N ARG A 116 18.96 -3.22 -10.42
CA ARG A 116 19.61 -1.91 -10.64
C ARG A 116 18.81 -1.00 -11.58
N HIS A 117 17.93 -1.58 -12.39
CA HIS A 117 17.04 -0.85 -13.28
C HIS A 117 15.70 -0.46 -12.64
N CYS A 118 15.46 -0.83 -11.38
CA CYS A 118 14.28 -0.42 -10.65
C CYS A 118 14.19 1.11 -10.60
N ALA A 119 13.03 1.65 -10.94
CA ALA A 119 12.80 3.09 -10.91
C ALA A 119 12.95 3.61 -9.48
N ARG A 120 13.45 4.85 -9.36
CA ARG A 120 13.60 5.52 -8.08
C ARG A 120 12.45 6.48 -7.83
N PHE A 121 11.98 6.53 -6.59
CA PHE A 121 11.02 7.53 -6.14
C PHE A 121 11.67 8.91 -6.15
N PRO A 122 11.08 9.90 -6.85
CA PRO A 122 11.53 11.30 -6.80
C PRO A 122 11.54 11.82 -5.37
N VAL A 123 12.64 12.45 -5.00
CA VAL A 123 12.86 13.06 -3.69
C VAL A 123 12.94 14.57 -3.82
N ASP A 124 12.29 15.27 -2.90
CA ASP A 124 12.44 16.71 -2.71
C ASP A 124 12.90 16.95 -1.28
N ARG A 125 14.11 17.51 -1.14
CA ARG A 125 14.74 17.77 0.17
C ARG A 125 14.09 18.94 0.91
N SER A 126 13.31 19.77 0.24
CA SER A 126 12.51 20.82 0.87
C SER A 126 11.25 20.28 1.55
N VAL A 127 10.80 19.08 1.17
CA VAL A 127 9.65 18.42 1.82
C VAL A 127 10.08 17.91 3.19
N PRO A 128 9.46 18.40 4.29
CA PRO A 128 9.82 17.98 5.62
C PRO A 128 9.48 16.50 5.85
N SER A 129 10.26 15.86 6.72
CA SER A 129 9.99 14.50 7.16
C SER A 129 8.60 14.41 7.81
N PRO A 130 7.89 13.29 7.63
CA PRO A 130 6.59 13.10 8.27
C PRO A 130 6.75 13.07 9.80
N VAL A 131 6.06 13.99 10.48
CA VAL A 131 5.97 14.00 11.94
C VAL A 131 4.97 12.93 12.40
N SER A 132 5.31 12.24 13.49
CA SER A 132 4.42 11.26 14.15
C SER A 132 3.17 11.95 14.69
N MET A 133 2.01 11.36 14.45
CA MET A 133 0.73 11.86 14.94
C MET A 133 0.24 10.96 16.07
N ARG A 134 -0.04 11.55 17.23
CA ARG A 134 -0.73 10.84 18.32
C ARG A 134 -2.22 10.85 18.04
N LEU A 135 -2.81 9.65 18.02
CA LEU A 135 -4.25 9.47 17.91
C LEU A 135 -4.77 8.95 19.25
N PRO A 136 -5.95 9.40 19.71
CA PRO A 136 -6.65 8.73 20.79
C PRO A 136 -6.90 7.28 20.38
N ARG A 137 -6.41 6.34 21.18
CA ARG A 137 -6.59 4.90 20.93
C ARG A 137 -7.48 4.33 22.02
N ARG A 138 -8.41 3.45 21.63
CA ARG A 138 -9.10 2.58 22.57
C ARG A 138 -8.17 1.44 22.97
N ASP A 139 -8.38 0.85 24.14
CA ASP A 139 -7.62 -0.30 24.62
C ASP A 139 -8.06 -1.58 23.89
N ARG A 140 -7.67 -1.68 22.61
CA ARG A 140 -8.00 -2.80 21.71
C ARG A 140 -6.76 -3.24 20.95
N SER A 141 -6.69 -4.51 20.61
CA SER A 141 -5.53 -5.14 19.98
C SER A 141 -5.90 -5.70 18.61
N LEU A 142 -5.19 -5.27 17.56
CA LEU A 142 -5.29 -5.89 16.23
C LEU A 142 -4.15 -6.92 16.10
N VAL A 143 -4.49 -8.19 15.97
CA VAL A 143 -3.52 -9.30 15.97
C VAL A 143 -3.42 -9.90 14.57
N GLY A 144 -2.20 -9.91 14.02
CA GLY A 144 -1.91 -10.64 12.78
C GLY A 144 -1.98 -12.15 13.02
N VAL A 145 -2.93 -12.82 12.38
CA VAL A 145 -3.06 -14.28 12.42
C VAL A 145 -2.52 -14.85 11.11
N GLY A 146 -1.62 -15.83 11.19
CA GLY A 146 -0.94 -16.39 10.02
C GLY A 146 -1.16 -17.89 9.84
N GLY A 147 -2.11 -18.48 10.58
CA GLY A 147 -2.34 -19.94 10.60
C GLY A 147 -1.33 -20.74 11.43
N GLY A 148 -0.34 -20.08 12.03
CA GLY A 148 0.62 -20.68 12.96
C GLY A 148 0.07 -20.80 14.38
N LYS A 149 0.62 -21.74 15.17
CA LYS A 149 0.25 -21.96 16.58
C LYS A 149 0.53 -20.72 17.45
N GLU A 150 1.57 -19.97 17.09
CA GLU A 150 2.01 -18.76 17.81
C GLU A 150 0.94 -17.67 17.81
N SER A 151 0.30 -17.41 16.66
CA SER A 151 -0.77 -16.41 16.59
C SER A 151 -1.98 -16.78 17.45
N VAL A 152 -2.29 -18.08 17.58
CA VAL A 152 -3.35 -18.56 18.47
C VAL A 152 -2.99 -18.30 19.93
N VAL A 153 -1.76 -18.66 20.33
CA VAL A 153 -1.29 -18.42 21.71
C VAL A 153 -1.35 -16.93 22.06
N VAL A 154 -0.96 -16.04 21.15
CA VAL A 154 -1.04 -14.58 21.36
C VAL A 154 -2.49 -14.12 21.56
N VAL A 155 -3.43 -14.59 20.73
CA VAL A 155 -4.86 -14.26 20.86
C VAL A 155 -5.41 -14.73 22.20
N GLU A 156 -5.14 -15.97 22.60
CA GLU A 156 -5.64 -16.53 23.86
C GLU A 156 -5.05 -15.83 25.10
N LEU A 157 -3.77 -15.45 25.06
CA LEU A 157 -3.17 -14.65 26.14
C LEU A 157 -3.81 -13.26 26.26
N LEU A 158 -4.13 -12.61 25.15
CA LEU A 158 -4.79 -11.31 25.16
C LEU A 158 -6.23 -11.40 25.67
N LYS A 159 -6.96 -12.46 25.30
CA LYS A 159 -8.30 -12.75 25.83
C LYS A 159 -8.25 -13.01 27.34
N ALA A 160 -7.32 -13.86 27.80
CA ALA A 160 -7.13 -14.14 29.23
C ALA A 160 -6.77 -12.88 30.04
N ALA A 161 -6.11 -11.90 29.40
CA ALA A 161 -5.83 -10.59 29.99
C ALA A 161 -7.00 -9.58 29.87
N GLY A 162 -8.17 -10.00 29.37
CA GLY A 162 -9.37 -9.16 29.25
C GLY A 162 -9.27 -8.09 28.17
N LYS A 163 -8.42 -8.25 27.15
CA LYS A 163 -8.27 -7.28 26.06
C LYS A 163 -9.32 -7.53 24.97
N ASP A 164 -9.85 -6.44 24.40
CA ASP A 164 -10.64 -6.48 23.16
C ASP A 164 -9.69 -6.77 21.99
N VAL A 165 -9.84 -7.94 21.37
CA VAL A 165 -8.97 -8.44 20.30
C VAL A 165 -9.74 -8.46 18.98
N THR A 166 -9.10 -8.02 17.92
CA THR A 166 -9.54 -8.22 16.54
C THR A 166 -8.45 -8.95 15.78
N ALA A 167 -8.76 -10.10 15.20
CA ALA A 167 -7.82 -10.81 14.33
C ALA A 167 -7.79 -10.20 12.92
N PHE A 168 -6.62 -10.24 12.31
CA PHE A 168 -6.37 -9.80 10.94
C PHE A 168 -5.50 -10.82 10.23
N VAL A 169 -5.98 -11.32 9.09
CA VAL A 169 -5.26 -12.25 8.22
C VAL A 169 -4.98 -11.55 6.90
N VAL A 170 -3.79 -11.79 6.34
CA VAL A 170 -3.45 -11.41 4.96
C VAL A 170 -3.48 -12.66 4.10
N GLU A 171 -4.60 -12.91 3.42
CA GLU A 171 -4.77 -14.06 2.53
C GLU A 171 -5.42 -13.68 1.20
N ASN A 172 -5.21 -14.53 0.18
CA ASN A 172 -5.86 -14.45 -1.11
C ASN A 172 -6.98 -15.50 -1.19
N ASP A 173 -8.23 -15.03 -1.23
CA ASP A 173 -9.41 -15.71 -1.79
C ASP A 173 -10.01 -16.94 -1.08
N ARG A 174 -9.67 -17.28 0.17
CA ARG A 174 -10.39 -18.32 0.94
C ARG A 174 -10.92 -17.81 2.27
N ALA A 175 -12.18 -18.10 2.57
CA ALA A 175 -12.73 -17.92 3.91
C ALA A 175 -12.04 -18.89 4.87
N GLN A 176 -11.52 -18.36 5.98
CA GLN A 176 -10.87 -19.12 7.03
C GLN A 176 -11.85 -19.23 8.21
N PRO A 177 -12.44 -20.41 8.48
CA PRO A 177 -13.25 -20.63 9.67
C PRO A 177 -12.49 -20.25 10.95
N ILE A 178 -11.15 -20.36 10.91
CA ILE A 178 -10.25 -20.07 12.01
C ILE A 178 -10.26 -18.60 12.48
N ILE A 179 -10.82 -17.65 11.72
CA ILE A 179 -10.96 -16.27 12.22
C ILE A 179 -12.29 -16.14 12.97
N ASP A 180 -13.36 -16.65 12.36
CA ASP A 180 -14.72 -16.58 12.91
C ASP A 180 -14.86 -17.40 14.20
N ASP A 181 -14.09 -18.48 14.34
CA ASP A 181 -14.09 -19.33 15.54
C ASP A 181 -13.20 -18.79 16.68
N PHE A 182 -12.27 -17.86 16.39
CA PHE A 182 -11.22 -17.45 17.33
C PHE A 182 -11.35 -16.03 17.86
N VAL A 183 -12.24 -15.18 17.36
CA VAL A 183 -12.43 -13.81 17.86
C VAL A 183 -13.89 -13.48 18.06
#